data_AF-U1GE57-F1
#
_entry.id   AF-U1GE57-F1
#
_cell.length_a   1.000
_cell.length_b   1.000
_cell.length_c   1.000
_cell.angle_alpha   90.00
_cell.angle_beta   90.00
_cell.angle_gamma   90.00
#
_symmetry.space_group_name_H-M   'P 1'
#
loop_
_entity.id
_entity.type
_entity.pdbx_description
1 polymer ?
#
loop_
_entity_poly.entity_id
_entity_poly.type
_entity_poly.pdbx_seq_one_letter_code
_entity_poly.pdbx_strand_id
1 'polypeptide(L)'
;MSFGFSLTDFKEVIKFSWQLYESLRDGPQDIKDLARDLTTIYGVLNHIEDDLGSKESAVRAHGEGRMKMLQTMTLGLKATLDEVQGLVDKFRPMVAGSKGPEQLWIKIKWLTGQKKIGRIHRDISFHISSFTLLMTTMGNSSLQRIETGLSEMRLISTEKDDDASSSASEEEEHIETTSTTELESPSDKTPDAEIPVLRASTPIQPTSSGHPIQVEDLYGVGFPQWLSPKVSMPSAEFKAKVRDFSPTTHTRLIETVFSNCQIACFDFYQANGLWRTKYGAEDTPGERKLFQMDNGKFPISPKDLSLQHWLMKMGHACASNRINNSDTVQRDSIYDYMTLYRTFQGVPKIPSLCDFAGRIDTDSFEECLLYSLRLCRHLQAWDAFGRLKALWKDIHTTSANLEGDASPYSEYIKSPPVQLLPSTRRDVLSPLLSDIKRTTGHKPLESGRKRRRGVAYLGGLE
;
A
#
# COMPACT_ATOMS: atom_id res chain seq x y z
N MET A 1 -1.08 -32.79 -12.97
CA MET A 1 -2.12 -33.33 -12.07
C MET A 1 -2.34 -32.30 -10.97
N SER A 2 -3.47 -31.60 -10.94
CA SER A 2 -3.80 -30.69 -9.85
C SER A 2 -4.42 -31.50 -8.71
N PHE A 3 -3.63 -31.78 -7.67
CA PHE A 3 -4.21 -32.04 -6.35
C PHE A 3 -4.91 -30.72 -5.93
N GLY A 4 -6.19 -30.62 -6.28
CA GLY A 4 -6.97 -29.40 -6.15
C GLY A 4 -7.24 -29.08 -4.69
N PHE A 5 -7.16 -27.81 -4.35
CA PHE A 5 -7.60 -27.27 -3.07
C PHE A 5 -9.04 -27.72 -2.80
N SER A 6 -9.25 -28.40 -1.68
CA SER A 6 -10.52 -29.02 -1.30
C SER A 6 -11.32 -28.14 -0.33
N LEU A 7 -12.61 -28.41 -0.19
CA LEU A 7 -13.43 -27.82 0.88
C LEU A 7 -12.86 -28.15 2.27
N THR A 8 -12.14 -29.27 2.41
CA THR A 8 -11.47 -29.64 3.66
C THR A 8 -10.34 -28.67 4.00
N ASP A 9 -9.54 -28.25 3.01
CA ASP A 9 -8.47 -27.27 3.21
C ASP A 9 -9.04 -25.91 3.66
N PHE A 10 -10.21 -25.53 3.14
CA PHE A 10 -10.92 -24.33 3.59
C PHE A 10 -11.29 -24.42 5.08
N LYS A 11 -11.88 -25.55 5.51
CA LYS A 11 -12.22 -25.79 6.92
C LYS A 11 -10.99 -25.83 7.83
N GLU A 12 -9.86 -26.33 7.33
CA GLU A 12 -8.60 -26.29 8.07
C GLU A 12 -8.14 -24.85 8.31
N VAL A 13 -8.24 -23.97 7.31
CA VAL A 13 -7.88 -22.54 7.45
C VAL A 13 -8.79 -21.84 8.46
N ILE A 14 -10.09 -22.15 8.48
CA ILE A 14 -11.04 -21.65 9.49
C ILE A 14 -10.57 -22.04 10.90
N LYS A 15 -10.35 -23.34 11.13
CA LYS A 15 -9.89 -23.85 12.43
C LYS A 15 -8.56 -23.24 12.83
N PHE A 16 -7.64 -23.09 11.88
CA PHE A 16 -6.32 -22.54 12.13
C PHE A 16 -6.39 -21.07 12.54
N SER A 17 -7.24 -20.27 11.90
CA SER A 17 -7.46 -18.86 12.28
C SER A 17 -7.97 -18.73 13.72
N TRP A 18 -8.87 -19.61 14.15
CA TRP A 18 -9.37 -19.64 15.53
C TRP A 18 -8.30 -20.04 16.55
N GLN A 19 -7.50 -21.06 16.27
CA GLN A 19 -6.39 -21.49 17.14
C GLN A 19 -5.35 -20.38 17.34
N LEU A 20 -5.06 -19.63 16.29
CA LEU A 20 -4.17 -18.47 16.35
C LEU A 20 -4.78 -17.34 17.18
N TYR A 21 -6.08 -17.07 17.02
CA TYR A 21 -6.80 -16.12 17.86
C TYR A 21 -6.69 -16.50 19.35
N GLU A 22 -6.98 -17.75 19.73
CA GLU A 22 -6.89 -18.20 21.12
C GLU A 22 -5.48 -18.06 21.69
N SER A 23 -4.46 -18.28 20.87
CA SER A 23 -3.05 -18.12 21.26
C SER A 23 -2.64 -16.66 21.45
N LEU A 24 -3.37 -15.71 20.86
CA LEU A 24 -3.01 -14.29 20.83
C LEU A 24 -3.91 -13.40 21.70
N ARG A 25 -5.14 -13.82 22.03
CA ARG A 25 -6.14 -12.96 22.71
C ARG A 25 -5.67 -12.33 24.04
N ASP A 26 -4.75 -13.00 24.74
CA ASP A 26 -4.20 -12.55 26.03
C ASP A 26 -2.88 -11.77 25.90
N GLY A 27 -2.48 -11.43 24.67
CA GLY A 27 -1.22 -10.72 24.39
C GLY A 27 -1.24 -9.21 24.68
N PRO A 28 -0.13 -8.50 24.41
CA PRO A 28 -0.05 -7.04 24.46
C PRO A 28 -1.05 -6.35 23.51
N GLN A 29 -1.29 -5.04 23.67
CA GLN A 29 -2.33 -4.33 22.91
C GLN A 29 -2.22 -4.52 21.39
N ASP A 30 -1.04 -4.35 20.80
CA ASP A 30 -0.81 -4.56 19.36
C ASP A 30 -1.14 -5.98 18.89
N ILE A 31 -0.98 -6.99 19.76
CA ILE A 31 -1.39 -8.37 19.50
C ILE A 31 -2.88 -8.57 19.64
N LYS A 32 -3.50 -7.90 20.62
CA LYS A 32 -4.95 -7.94 20.77
C LYS A 32 -5.63 -7.37 19.52
N ASP A 33 -5.04 -6.36 18.90
CA ASP A 33 -5.53 -5.84 17.63
C ASP A 33 -5.42 -6.90 16.51
N LEU A 34 -4.28 -7.58 16.41
CA LEU A 34 -4.13 -8.74 15.51
C LEU A 34 -5.12 -9.88 15.83
N ALA A 35 -5.41 -10.14 17.11
CA ALA A 35 -6.38 -11.15 17.54
C ALA A 35 -7.82 -10.75 17.16
N ARG A 36 -8.17 -9.46 17.21
CA ARG A 36 -9.46 -8.96 16.71
C ARG A 36 -9.60 -9.16 15.20
N ASP A 37 -8.55 -8.88 14.45
CA ASP A 37 -8.50 -9.15 13.01
C ASP A 37 -8.69 -10.65 12.72
N LEU A 38 -8.02 -11.53 13.49
CA LEU A 38 -8.20 -12.99 13.38
C LEU A 38 -9.61 -13.46 13.73
N THR A 39 -10.26 -12.83 14.70
CA THR A 39 -11.68 -13.11 15.03
C THR A 39 -12.59 -12.69 13.88
N THR A 40 -12.30 -11.54 13.27
CA THR A 40 -13.08 -11.00 12.15
C THR A 40 -12.96 -11.91 10.92
N ILE A 41 -11.74 -12.31 10.55
CA ILE A 41 -11.55 -13.24 9.42
C ILE A 41 -12.19 -14.59 9.70
N TYR A 42 -12.10 -15.13 10.92
CA TYR A 42 -12.80 -16.36 11.31
C TYR A 42 -14.31 -16.25 11.08
N GLY A 43 -14.93 -15.15 11.54
CA GLY A 43 -16.36 -14.89 11.32
C GLY A 43 -16.73 -14.84 9.83
N VAL A 44 -15.95 -14.14 9.01
CA VAL A 44 -16.17 -14.06 7.56
C VAL A 44 -16.03 -15.43 6.90
N LEU A 45 -15.03 -16.23 7.28
CA LEU A 45 -14.84 -17.56 6.71
C LEU A 45 -15.93 -18.55 7.11
N ASN A 46 -16.44 -18.52 8.35
CA ASN A 46 -17.58 -19.36 8.73
C ASN A 46 -18.83 -19.02 7.92
N HIS A 47 -19.09 -17.73 7.68
CA HIS A 47 -20.22 -17.32 6.86
C HIS A 47 -20.13 -17.84 5.42
N ILE A 48 -18.90 -17.90 4.86
CA ILE A 48 -18.64 -18.56 3.57
C ILE A 48 -18.83 -20.08 3.68
N GLU A 49 -18.37 -20.72 4.75
CA GLU A 49 -18.56 -22.15 4.98
C GLU A 49 -20.05 -22.53 5.03
N ASP A 50 -20.86 -21.73 5.72
CA ASP A 50 -22.30 -21.91 5.82
C ASP A 50 -22.97 -21.80 4.45
N ASP A 51 -22.61 -20.79 3.63
CA ASP A 51 -23.11 -20.69 2.25
C ASP A 51 -22.69 -21.91 1.42
N LEU A 52 -21.44 -22.35 1.53
CA LEU A 52 -20.92 -23.52 0.82
C LEU A 52 -21.60 -24.83 1.23
N GLY A 53 -22.14 -24.90 2.46
CA GLY A 53 -22.91 -26.02 2.96
C GLY A 53 -24.35 -26.06 2.43
N SER A 54 -24.89 -24.91 2.00
CA SER A 54 -26.24 -24.82 1.45
C SER A 54 -26.36 -25.49 0.08
N LYS A 55 -27.49 -26.16 -0.17
CA LYS A 55 -27.83 -26.71 -1.50
C LYS A 55 -27.96 -25.59 -2.55
N GLU A 56 -28.31 -24.39 -2.11
CA GLU A 56 -28.47 -23.20 -2.95
C GLU A 56 -27.25 -22.27 -2.91
N SER A 57 -26.07 -22.79 -2.50
CA SER A 57 -24.84 -22.01 -2.36
C SER A 57 -24.62 -21.06 -3.54
N ALA A 58 -24.56 -19.77 -3.25
CA ALA A 58 -24.26 -18.78 -4.26
C ALA A 58 -22.87 -19.02 -4.85
N VAL A 59 -21.88 -19.43 -4.04
CA VAL A 59 -20.52 -19.74 -4.56
C VAL A 59 -20.60 -20.82 -5.66
N ARG A 60 -21.34 -21.90 -5.40
CA ARG A 60 -21.44 -23.03 -6.34
C ARG A 60 -22.26 -22.67 -7.58
N ALA A 61 -23.33 -21.91 -7.40
CA ALA A 61 -24.22 -21.50 -8.50
C ALA A 61 -23.51 -20.61 -9.54
N HIS A 62 -22.46 -19.88 -9.15
CA HIS A 62 -21.73 -18.98 -10.05
C HIS A 62 -20.53 -19.62 -10.78
N GLY A 63 -20.40 -20.95 -10.69
CA GLY A 63 -19.47 -21.73 -11.48
C GLY A 63 -18.04 -21.77 -10.94
N GLU A 64 -17.19 -22.47 -11.69
CA GLU A 64 -15.81 -22.81 -11.31
C GLU A 64 -14.93 -21.57 -11.07
N GLY A 65 -15.20 -20.45 -11.75
CA GLY A 65 -14.41 -19.23 -11.63
C GLY A 65 -14.40 -18.64 -10.21
N ARG A 66 -15.57 -18.52 -9.57
CA ARG A 66 -15.65 -18.00 -8.18
C ARG A 66 -15.08 -18.99 -7.19
N MET A 67 -15.27 -20.28 -7.42
CA MET A 67 -14.63 -21.32 -6.61
C MET A 67 -13.11 -21.20 -6.66
N LYS A 68 -12.53 -21.08 -7.86
CA LYS A 68 -11.09 -20.88 -8.04
C LYS A 68 -10.58 -19.61 -7.36
N MET A 69 -11.32 -18.52 -7.44
CA MET A 69 -11.00 -17.27 -6.74
C MET A 69 -10.97 -17.48 -5.22
N LEU A 70 -11.99 -18.15 -4.66
CA LEU A 70 -12.04 -18.50 -3.24
C LEU A 70 -10.85 -19.37 -2.82
N GLN A 71 -10.48 -20.36 -3.64
CA GLN A 71 -9.31 -21.21 -3.40
C GLN A 71 -8.02 -20.38 -3.36
N THR A 72 -7.81 -19.51 -4.35
CA THR A 72 -6.62 -18.63 -4.41
C THR A 72 -6.54 -17.71 -3.18
N MET A 73 -7.65 -17.09 -2.80
CA MET A 73 -7.72 -16.23 -1.61
C MET A 73 -7.44 -17.01 -0.33
N THR A 74 -7.96 -18.24 -0.22
CA THR A 74 -7.75 -19.08 0.96
C THR A 74 -6.30 -19.56 1.08
N LEU A 75 -5.65 -19.90 -0.04
CA LEU A 75 -4.22 -20.21 -0.06
C LEU A 75 -3.37 -18.99 0.36
N GLY A 76 -3.72 -17.81 -0.14
CA GLY A 76 -3.07 -16.55 0.26
C GLY A 76 -3.23 -16.28 1.76
N LEU A 77 -4.43 -16.49 2.30
CA LEU A 77 -4.69 -16.35 3.73
C LEU A 77 -3.91 -17.37 4.55
N LYS A 78 -3.87 -18.65 4.13
CA LYS A 78 -3.10 -19.70 4.82
C LYS A 78 -1.64 -19.32 4.97
N ALA A 79 -1.00 -18.81 3.90
CA ALA A 79 0.37 -18.33 3.96
C ALA A 79 0.56 -17.19 4.98
N THR A 80 -0.39 -16.25 5.05
CA THR A 80 -0.37 -15.19 6.06
C THR A 80 -0.57 -15.75 7.48
N LEU A 81 -1.46 -16.72 7.69
CA LEU A 81 -1.65 -17.38 8.98
C LEU A 81 -0.42 -18.17 9.42
N ASP A 82 0.31 -18.81 8.49
CA ASP A 82 1.59 -19.46 8.78
C ASP A 82 2.64 -18.45 9.25
N GLU A 83 2.65 -17.23 8.70
CA GLU A 83 3.52 -16.15 9.20
C GLU A 83 3.14 -15.72 10.63
N VAL A 84 1.85 -15.72 10.97
CA VAL A 84 1.33 -15.46 12.33
C VAL A 84 1.73 -16.59 13.27
N GLN A 85 1.59 -17.84 12.86
CA GLN A 85 2.02 -19.00 13.64
C GLN A 85 3.52 -18.94 13.95
N GLY A 86 4.34 -18.61 12.95
CA GLY A 86 5.77 -18.39 13.15
C GLY A 86 6.10 -17.21 14.10
N LEU A 87 5.16 -16.28 14.30
CA LEU A 87 5.24 -15.25 15.34
C LEU A 87 4.89 -15.83 16.71
N VAL A 88 3.76 -16.56 16.81
CA VAL A 88 3.30 -17.24 18.03
C VAL A 88 4.37 -18.20 18.56
N ASP A 89 4.96 -19.04 17.70
CA ASP A 89 5.97 -20.03 18.10
C ASP A 89 7.26 -19.38 18.60
N LYS A 90 7.60 -18.20 18.10
CA LYS A 90 8.74 -17.43 18.62
C LYS A 90 8.46 -16.90 20.02
N PHE A 91 7.22 -16.54 20.33
CA PHE A 91 6.85 -15.91 21.60
C PHE A 91 6.38 -16.89 22.68
N ARG A 92 5.77 -18.02 22.31
CA ARG A 92 5.27 -19.05 23.24
C ARG A 92 6.33 -19.54 24.24
N PRO A 93 7.59 -19.82 23.86
CA PRO A 93 8.64 -20.25 24.81
C PRO A 93 9.00 -19.16 25.82
N MET A 94 8.82 -17.88 25.47
CA MET A 94 9.20 -16.76 26.34
C MET A 94 8.18 -16.53 27.46
N VAL A 95 6.91 -16.88 27.24
CA VAL A 95 5.84 -16.70 28.24
C VAL A 95 5.85 -17.83 29.28
N ALA A 96 6.18 -19.05 28.89
CA ALA A 96 6.09 -20.23 29.77
C ALA A 96 7.14 -20.28 30.90
N GLY A 97 8.25 -19.54 30.79
CA GLY A 97 9.37 -19.60 31.76
C GLY A 97 9.57 -18.36 32.63
N SER A 98 8.88 -17.25 32.35
CA SER A 98 9.30 -15.92 32.80
C SER A 98 8.46 -15.39 33.97
N LYS A 99 9.03 -15.46 35.18
CA LYS A 99 8.59 -14.68 36.35
C LYS A 99 9.65 -13.61 36.67
N GLY A 100 9.86 -12.61 35.79
CA GLY A 100 10.86 -11.57 36.07
C GLY A 100 11.26 -10.64 34.90
N PRO A 101 12.47 -10.03 34.93
CA PRO A 101 12.97 -9.03 33.95
C PRO A 101 12.98 -9.51 32.49
N GLU A 102 12.73 -10.79 32.25
CA GLU A 102 12.44 -11.38 30.95
C GLU A 102 11.16 -10.82 30.29
N GLN A 103 10.15 -10.36 31.05
CA GLN A 103 9.01 -9.65 30.45
C GLN A 103 9.44 -8.36 29.73
N LEU A 104 10.51 -7.72 30.20
CA LEU A 104 11.09 -6.53 29.59
C LEU A 104 11.82 -6.90 28.28
N TRP A 105 12.51 -8.04 28.26
CA TRP A 105 13.09 -8.61 27.04
C TRP A 105 12.06 -9.06 26.02
N ILE A 106 10.92 -9.61 26.46
CA ILE A 106 9.77 -9.91 25.61
C ILE A 106 9.28 -8.63 24.97
N LYS A 107 9.09 -7.54 25.74
CA LYS A 107 8.71 -6.20 25.21
C LYS A 107 9.73 -5.63 24.23
N ILE A 108 11.03 -5.75 24.50
CA ILE A 108 12.10 -5.25 23.62
C ILE A 108 12.14 -6.04 22.30
N LYS A 109 12.11 -7.38 22.34
CA LYS A 109 12.00 -8.20 21.12
C LYS A 109 10.69 -7.93 20.38
N TRP A 110 9.63 -7.60 21.11
CA TRP A 110 8.34 -7.19 20.54
C TRP A 110 8.45 -5.88 19.75
N LEU A 111 9.08 -4.86 20.33
CA LEU A 111 9.34 -3.59 19.66
C LEU A 111 10.18 -3.79 18.40
N THR A 112 11.16 -4.68 18.43
CA THR A 112 11.95 -5.05 17.24
C THR A 112 11.10 -5.77 16.18
N GLY A 113 10.08 -6.50 16.60
CA GLY A 113 9.12 -7.21 15.74
C GLY A 113 8.00 -6.34 15.17
N GLN A 114 7.75 -5.11 15.68
CA GLN A 114 6.58 -4.31 15.31
C GLN A 114 6.42 -4.08 13.81
N LYS A 115 7.52 -3.96 13.06
CA LYS A 115 7.45 -3.84 11.59
C LYS A 115 6.81 -5.08 10.94
N LYS A 116 7.14 -6.27 11.44
CA LYS A 116 6.56 -7.53 10.96
C LYS A 116 5.09 -7.63 11.36
N ILE A 117 4.75 -7.30 12.60
CA ILE A 117 3.34 -7.28 13.05
C ILE A 117 2.51 -6.30 12.21
N GLY A 118 3.00 -5.08 11.98
CA GLY A 118 2.31 -4.10 11.14
C GLY A 118 2.19 -4.51 9.67
N ARG A 119 3.08 -5.37 9.15
CA ARG A 119 2.90 -6.01 7.84
C ARG A 119 1.80 -7.06 7.90
N ILE A 120 1.88 -7.99 8.86
CA ILE A 120 0.89 -9.07 9.05
C ILE A 120 -0.53 -8.48 9.22
N HIS A 121 -0.69 -7.43 10.02
CA HIS A 121 -1.99 -6.77 10.22
C HIS A 121 -2.56 -6.25 8.90
N ARG A 122 -1.73 -5.59 8.07
CA ARG A 122 -2.17 -5.12 6.75
C ARG A 122 -2.55 -6.27 5.83
N ASP A 123 -1.78 -7.35 5.84
CA ASP A 123 -2.04 -8.53 5.01
C ASP A 123 -3.37 -9.22 5.44
N ILE A 124 -3.62 -9.37 6.74
CA ILE A 124 -4.91 -9.91 7.23
C ILE A 124 -6.07 -8.97 6.91
N SER A 125 -5.93 -7.66 7.14
CA SER A 125 -6.95 -6.67 6.80
C SER A 125 -7.29 -6.69 5.29
N PHE A 126 -6.28 -6.89 4.43
CA PHE A 126 -6.46 -7.09 2.99
C PHE A 126 -7.28 -8.35 2.69
N HIS A 127 -6.97 -9.48 3.35
CA HIS A 127 -7.75 -10.71 3.20
C HIS A 127 -9.20 -10.53 3.66
N ILE A 128 -9.44 -9.94 4.85
CA ILE A 128 -10.78 -9.64 5.36
C ILE A 128 -11.59 -8.85 4.32
N SER A 129 -11.00 -7.80 3.77
CA SER A 129 -11.63 -6.95 2.75
C SER A 129 -11.95 -7.76 1.48
N SER A 130 -11.02 -8.60 1.03
CA SER A 130 -11.18 -9.43 -0.16
C SER A 130 -12.29 -10.47 0.02
N PHE A 131 -12.35 -11.17 1.15
CA PHE A 131 -13.42 -12.13 1.45
C PHE A 131 -14.78 -11.45 1.63
N THR A 132 -14.81 -10.28 2.28
CA THR A 132 -16.04 -9.49 2.44
C THR A 132 -16.57 -9.02 1.09
N LEU A 133 -15.68 -8.60 0.18
CA LEU A 133 -16.05 -8.24 -1.19
C LEU A 133 -16.61 -9.45 -1.95
N LEU A 134 -15.96 -10.62 -1.85
CA LEU A 134 -16.46 -11.84 -2.45
C LEU A 134 -17.88 -12.15 -1.96
N MET A 135 -18.11 -12.13 -0.64
CA MET A 135 -19.45 -12.30 -0.05
C MET A 135 -20.47 -11.27 -0.56
N THR A 136 -20.08 -10.00 -0.66
CA THR A 136 -20.97 -8.94 -1.16
C THR A 136 -21.33 -9.18 -2.63
N THR A 137 -20.36 -9.55 -3.46
CA THR A 137 -20.62 -9.87 -4.88
C THR A 137 -21.52 -11.11 -5.02
N MET A 138 -21.42 -12.08 -4.12
CA MET A 138 -22.33 -13.22 -4.07
C MET A 138 -23.75 -12.81 -3.69
N GLY A 139 -23.90 -11.98 -2.65
CA GLY A 139 -25.20 -11.46 -2.21
C GLY A 139 -25.90 -10.67 -3.32
N ASN A 140 -25.19 -9.75 -3.98
CA ASN A 140 -25.74 -8.98 -5.10
C ASN A 140 -26.18 -9.86 -6.27
N SER A 141 -25.40 -10.91 -6.55
CA SER A 141 -25.72 -11.81 -7.64
C SER A 141 -26.93 -12.72 -7.32
N SER A 142 -27.12 -13.07 -6.04
CA SER A 142 -28.34 -13.73 -5.57
C SER A 142 -29.56 -12.81 -5.70
N LEU A 143 -29.41 -11.54 -5.31
CA LEU A 143 -30.47 -10.53 -5.45
C LEU A 143 -30.92 -10.38 -6.91
N GLN A 144 -29.98 -10.29 -7.85
CA GLN A 144 -30.28 -10.20 -9.27
C GLN A 144 -31.08 -11.41 -9.77
N ARG A 145 -30.80 -12.62 -9.27
CA ARG A 145 -31.57 -13.82 -9.64
C ARG A 145 -33.00 -13.76 -9.12
N ILE A 146 -33.20 -13.25 -7.91
CA ILE A 146 -34.53 -13.04 -7.33
C ILE A 146 -35.30 -11.99 -8.14
N GLU A 147 -34.65 -10.88 -8.50
CA GLU A 147 -35.24 -9.82 -9.32
C GLU A 147 -35.64 -10.32 -10.72
N THR A 148 -34.79 -11.13 -11.37
CA THR A 148 -35.12 -11.76 -12.65
C THR A 148 -36.29 -12.73 -12.50
N GLY A 149 -36.27 -13.63 -11.52
CA GLY A 149 -37.37 -14.58 -11.29
C GLY A 149 -38.71 -13.89 -10.97
N LEU A 150 -38.69 -12.82 -10.19
CA LEU A 150 -39.88 -11.99 -9.93
C LEU A 150 -40.38 -11.30 -11.20
N SER A 151 -39.48 -10.85 -12.07
CA SER A 151 -39.84 -10.21 -13.35
C SER A 151 -40.48 -11.21 -14.32
N GLU A 152 -39.95 -12.44 -14.38
CA GLU A 152 -40.52 -13.53 -15.18
C GLU A 152 -41.93 -13.92 -14.69
N MET A 153 -42.12 -14.08 -13.37
CA MET A 153 -43.44 -14.39 -12.81
C MET A 153 -44.47 -13.28 -13.08
N ARG A 154 -44.05 -12.02 -13.10
CA ARG A 154 -44.93 -10.89 -13.47
C ARG A 154 -45.34 -10.97 -14.94
N LEU A 155 -44.44 -11.29 -15.85
CA LEU A 155 -44.75 -11.46 -17.27
C LEU A 155 -45.73 -12.60 -17.51
N ILE A 156 -45.53 -13.74 -16.84
CA ILE A 156 -46.45 -14.90 -16.94
C ILE A 156 -47.85 -14.54 -16.39
N SER A 157 -47.91 -13.73 -15.33
CA SER A 157 -49.20 -13.30 -14.78
C SER A 157 -49.95 -12.37 -15.75
N THR A 158 -49.25 -11.47 -16.44
CA THR A 158 -49.88 -10.58 -17.43
C THR A 158 -50.36 -11.32 -18.68
N GLU A 159 -49.63 -12.32 -19.16
CA GLU A 159 -50.06 -13.12 -20.32
C GLU A 159 -51.35 -13.92 -20.04
N LYS A 160 -51.52 -14.38 -18.80
CA LYS A 160 -52.70 -15.16 -18.41
C LYS A 160 -53.98 -14.32 -18.33
N ASP A 161 -53.85 -13.03 -18.00
CA ASP A 161 -55.00 -12.11 -17.93
C ASP A 161 -55.49 -11.70 -19.33
N ASP A 162 -54.60 -11.62 -20.32
CA ASP A 162 -54.96 -11.29 -21.70
C ASP A 162 -55.72 -12.42 -22.42
N ASP A 163 -55.39 -13.70 -22.12
CA ASP A 163 -56.12 -14.85 -22.67
C ASP A 163 -57.53 -15.02 -22.07
N ALA A 164 -57.76 -14.56 -20.85
CA ALA A 164 -59.07 -14.62 -20.19
C ALA A 164 -60.06 -13.55 -20.70
N SER A 165 -59.57 -12.48 -21.33
CA SER A 165 -60.41 -11.37 -21.84
C SER A 165 -60.99 -11.63 -23.24
N SER A 166 -60.59 -12.74 -23.90
CA SER A 166 -61.03 -13.12 -25.25
C SER A 166 -62.27 -14.05 -25.27
N SER A 167 -62.75 -14.53 -24.12
CA SER A 167 -63.87 -15.50 -24.05
C SER A 167 -65.14 -15.01 -23.36
N ALA A 168 -65.25 -13.72 -23.04
CA ALA A 168 -66.45 -13.14 -22.42
C ALA A 168 -67.27 -12.31 -23.44
N SER A 169 -67.93 -13.01 -24.37
CA SER A 169 -69.20 -12.53 -24.94
C SER A 169 -70.31 -13.45 -24.42
N GLU A 170 -71.21 -12.84 -23.65
CA GLU A 170 -72.57 -13.32 -23.31
C GLU A 170 -72.64 -14.52 -22.35
N GLU A 171 -72.83 -14.25 -21.06
CA GLU A 171 -74.08 -14.61 -20.37
C GLU A 171 -74.11 -14.02 -18.95
N GLU A 172 -75.17 -13.26 -18.71
CA GLU A 172 -75.54 -12.60 -17.46
C GLU A 172 -76.26 -13.64 -16.59
N GLU A 173 -75.69 -14.08 -15.47
CA GLU A 173 -76.53 -14.64 -14.40
C GLU A 173 -75.95 -14.43 -13.00
N HIS A 174 -76.83 -13.83 -12.18
CA HIS A 174 -76.80 -13.70 -10.73
C HIS A 174 -76.39 -15.01 -10.02
N ILE A 175 -75.66 -14.92 -8.89
CA ILE A 175 -76.09 -15.48 -7.59
C ILE A 175 -75.12 -15.09 -6.45
N GLU A 176 -75.81 -14.85 -5.34
CA GLU A 176 -75.50 -14.50 -3.97
C GLU A 176 -74.52 -15.43 -3.20
N THR A 177 -73.62 -14.80 -2.44
CA THR A 177 -73.23 -15.06 -1.03
C THR A 177 -73.24 -16.50 -0.48
N THR A 178 -72.09 -17.02 0.02
CA THR A 178 -71.99 -17.57 1.39
C THR A 178 -70.53 -17.70 1.88
N SER A 179 -70.32 -17.29 3.13
CA SER A 179 -69.10 -17.43 3.94
C SER A 179 -69.05 -18.79 4.63
N THR A 180 -67.89 -19.48 4.65
CA THR A 180 -67.56 -20.36 5.80
C THR A 180 -66.05 -20.60 5.95
N THR A 181 -65.64 -20.45 7.20
CA THR A 181 -64.36 -20.75 7.86
C THR A 181 -64.07 -22.26 7.88
N GLU A 182 -62.80 -22.68 7.79
CA GLU A 182 -62.23 -23.68 8.71
C GLU A 182 -60.70 -23.80 8.60
N LEU A 183 -60.07 -23.82 9.79
CA LEU A 183 -58.68 -24.18 10.04
C LEU A 183 -58.48 -25.68 9.78
N GLU A 184 -57.30 -26.07 9.28
CA GLU A 184 -56.59 -27.23 9.82
C GLU A 184 -55.10 -27.22 9.43
N SER A 185 -54.22 -27.29 10.44
CA SER A 185 -52.82 -27.76 10.31
C SER A 185 -52.81 -29.29 10.24
N PRO A 186 -51.75 -29.93 9.73
CA PRO A 186 -50.93 -30.69 10.68
C PRO A 186 -49.44 -30.90 10.33
N SER A 187 -48.67 -31.04 11.43
CA SER A 187 -47.67 -32.08 11.71
C SER A 187 -46.38 -32.17 10.90
N ASP A 188 -45.32 -31.63 11.49
CA ASP A 188 -44.19 -32.35 12.08
C ASP A 188 -43.93 -33.80 11.61
N LYS A 189 -42.71 -34.05 11.10
CA LYS A 189 -42.01 -35.35 11.04
C LYS A 189 -40.54 -35.16 10.65
N THR A 190 -39.68 -35.24 11.66
CA THR A 190 -38.24 -35.52 11.58
C THR A 190 -37.99 -36.97 11.12
N PRO A 191 -36.84 -37.25 10.50
CA PRO A 191 -36.07 -38.40 10.98
C PRO A 191 -34.55 -38.17 11.07
N ASP A 192 -34.01 -38.80 12.11
CA ASP A 192 -32.60 -39.07 12.43
C ASP A 192 -31.89 -39.98 11.41
N ALA A 193 -30.57 -40.16 11.64
CA ALA A 193 -29.60 -41.11 11.07
C ALA A 193 -28.68 -40.51 9.99
N GLU A 194 -27.36 -40.72 9.94
CA GLU A 194 -26.44 -41.61 10.67
C GLU A 194 -25.00 -41.15 10.35
N ILE A 195 -24.06 -41.36 11.29
CA ILE A 195 -22.62 -41.14 11.13
C ILE A 195 -21.98 -42.40 10.53
N PRO A 196 -20.97 -42.28 9.64
CA PRO A 196 -19.93 -43.29 9.57
C PRO A 196 -18.50 -42.71 9.66
N VAL A 197 -17.88 -43.02 10.80
CA VAL A 197 -16.60 -43.74 10.98
C VAL A 197 -15.46 -43.51 9.96
N LEU A 198 -14.37 -42.97 10.53
CA LEU A 198 -12.99 -42.89 10.05
C LEU A 198 -12.43 -44.18 9.42
N ARG A 199 -11.64 -44.02 8.34
CA ARG A 199 -10.66 -45.02 7.92
C ARG A 199 -9.32 -44.35 7.58
N ALA A 200 -8.28 -44.82 8.26
CA ALA A 200 -6.90 -44.39 8.13
C ALA A 200 -6.19 -45.05 6.93
N SER A 201 -5.22 -44.36 6.31
CA SER A 201 -4.09 -44.96 5.58
C SER A 201 -2.93 -43.96 5.42
N THR A 202 -1.87 -44.22 6.19
CA THR A 202 -0.41 -44.28 5.93
C THR A 202 0.29 -43.52 4.76
N PRO A 203 1.63 -43.29 4.88
CA PRO A 203 2.32 -42.11 4.37
C PRO A 203 3.06 -42.30 3.04
N ILE A 204 3.26 -41.20 2.29
CA ILE A 204 4.11 -41.16 1.09
C ILE A 204 5.15 -40.02 1.23
N GLN A 205 6.40 -40.38 0.96
CA GLN A 205 7.61 -39.53 0.95
C GLN A 205 7.67 -38.56 -0.25
N PRO A 206 8.50 -37.50 -0.18
CA PRO A 206 8.48 -36.40 -1.14
C PRO A 206 9.39 -36.62 -2.35
N THR A 207 8.93 -36.20 -3.52
CA THR A 207 9.78 -36.00 -4.71
C THR A 207 9.75 -34.54 -5.16
N SER A 208 10.94 -33.98 -5.26
CA SER A 208 11.29 -32.63 -5.71
C SER A 208 11.09 -32.47 -7.22
N SER A 209 10.40 -31.40 -7.65
CA SER A 209 10.56 -30.83 -9.00
C SER A 209 10.18 -29.35 -9.01
N GLY A 210 11.16 -28.49 -9.27
CA GLY A 210 11.00 -27.03 -9.33
C GLY A 210 10.43 -26.55 -10.66
N HIS A 211 9.46 -25.63 -10.58
CA HIS A 211 9.00 -24.79 -11.68
C HIS A 211 8.94 -23.31 -11.24
N PRO A 212 9.22 -22.38 -12.16
CA PRO A 212 9.45 -20.97 -11.84
C PRO A 212 8.16 -20.27 -11.43
N ILE A 213 8.24 -19.52 -10.32
CA ILE A 213 7.15 -18.70 -9.77
C ILE A 213 7.02 -17.45 -10.64
N GLN A 214 5.88 -17.32 -11.33
CA GLN A 214 5.45 -16.05 -11.89
C GLN A 214 4.88 -15.20 -10.76
N VAL A 215 5.56 -14.09 -10.45
CA VAL A 215 5.08 -13.09 -9.49
C VAL A 215 4.30 -12.04 -10.28
N GLU A 216 3.03 -12.31 -10.52
CA GLU A 216 2.03 -11.31 -10.90
C GLU A 216 0.88 -11.34 -9.87
N ASP A 217 0.39 -10.15 -9.55
CA ASP A 217 -0.76 -9.82 -8.70
C ASP A 217 -0.62 -9.92 -7.17
N LEU A 218 -0.15 -8.83 -6.56
CA LEU A 218 -0.28 -8.56 -5.12
C LEU A 218 -0.96 -7.23 -4.77
N TYR A 219 -1.36 -6.39 -5.75
CA TYR A 219 -2.08 -5.13 -5.47
C TYR A 219 -3.07 -4.80 -6.61
N GLY A 220 -4.34 -5.14 -6.41
CA GLY A 220 -5.45 -4.97 -7.35
C GLY A 220 -5.92 -3.52 -7.59
N VAL A 221 -5.00 -2.58 -7.77
CA VAL A 221 -5.28 -1.30 -8.42
C VAL A 221 -4.79 -1.44 -9.85
N GLY A 222 -5.71 -1.49 -10.83
CA GLY A 222 -5.36 -1.65 -12.25
C GLY A 222 -4.44 -0.53 -12.72
N PHE A 223 -3.13 -0.80 -12.74
CA PHE A 223 -2.16 0.08 -13.39
C PHE A 223 -2.21 -0.18 -14.89
N PRO A 224 -2.08 0.87 -15.73
CA PRO A 224 -1.92 0.68 -17.17
C PRO A 224 -0.76 -0.29 -17.43
N GLN A 225 -1.02 -1.36 -18.18
CA GLN A 225 -0.11 -2.49 -18.38
C GLN A 225 1.25 -2.11 -18.98
N TRP A 226 1.36 -0.92 -19.57
CA TRP A 226 2.60 -0.34 -20.10
C TRP A 226 3.51 0.32 -19.04
N LEU A 227 3.05 0.43 -17.78
CA LEU A 227 3.74 1.07 -16.66
C LEU A 227 4.34 0.10 -15.63
N SER A 228 3.99 -1.18 -15.69
CA SER A 228 4.73 -2.22 -14.96
C SER A 228 6.01 -2.49 -15.75
N PRO A 229 7.22 -2.23 -15.22
CA PRO A 229 8.42 -2.72 -15.88
C PRO A 229 8.25 -4.23 -16.00
N LYS A 230 8.10 -4.71 -17.23
CA LYS A 230 8.01 -6.14 -17.53
C LYS A 230 9.41 -6.69 -17.24
N VAL A 231 9.66 -7.05 -15.99
CA VAL A 231 10.93 -7.62 -15.54
C VAL A 231 11.02 -8.99 -16.19
N SER A 232 11.68 -9.04 -17.35
CA SER A 232 11.74 -10.24 -18.20
C SER A 232 12.96 -11.11 -17.92
N MET A 233 13.78 -10.79 -16.91
CA MET A 233 14.86 -11.66 -16.47
C MET A 233 14.66 -12.11 -15.04
N PRO A 234 15.02 -13.35 -14.69
CA PRO A 234 15.17 -13.74 -13.30
C PRO A 234 16.23 -12.84 -12.65
N SER A 235 15.96 -12.39 -11.42
CA SER A 235 16.87 -11.56 -10.60
C SER A 235 18.32 -12.10 -10.56
N ALA A 236 18.53 -13.41 -10.76
CA ALA A 236 19.86 -14.04 -10.84
C ALA A 236 20.71 -13.57 -12.04
N GLU A 237 20.14 -13.42 -13.23
CA GLU A 237 20.88 -13.00 -14.44
C GLU A 237 21.28 -11.53 -14.35
N PHE A 238 20.39 -10.67 -13.83
CA PHE A 238 20.70 -9.29 -13.52
C PHE A 238 21.88 -9.18 -12.56
N LYS A 239 21.84 -9.94 -11.47
CA LYS A 239 22.90 -9.95 -10.45
C LYS A 239 24.23 -10.44 -11.00
N ALA A 240 24.24 -11.52 -11.79
CA ALA A 240 25.45 -12.02 -12.43
C ALA A 240 26.09 -10.92 -13.31
N LYS A 241 25.27 -10.29 -14.14
CA LYS A 241 25.73 -9.26 -15.07
C LYS A 241 26.23 -7.99 -14.39
N VAL A 242 25.52 -7.50 -13.37
CA VAL A 242 25.99 -6.34 -12.59
C VAL A 242 27.31 -6.67 -11.89
N ARG A 243 27.48 -7.90 -11.38
CA ARG A 243 28.72 -8.35 -10.74
C ARG A 243 29.93 -8.36 -11.69
N ASP A 244 29.70 -8.59 -12.97
CA ASP A 244 30.75 -8.64 -14.00
C ASP A 244 31.26 -7.25 -14.44
N PHE A 245 30.56 -6.17 -14.07
CA PHE A 245 31.01 -4.81 -14.40
C PHE A 245 32.24 -4.39 -13.59
N SER A 246 33.07 -3.56 -14.20
CA SER A 246 34.21 -2.92 -13.55
C SER A 246 33.77 -1.97 -12.41
N PRO A 247 34.61 -1.78 -11.36
CA PRO A 247 34.29 -0.87 -10.24
C PRO A 247 34.03 0.59 -10.66
N THR A 248 34.65 1.04 -11.75
CA THR A 248 34.39 2.35 -12.36
C THR A 248 32.97 2.43 -12.93
N THR A 249 32.52 1.36 -13.60
CA THR A 249 31.15 1.23 -14.11
C THR A 249 30.15 1.18 -12.97
N HIS A 250 30.45 0.45 -11.89
CA HIS A 250 29.64 0.44 -10.67
C HIS A 250 29.44 1.85 -10.09
N THR A 251 30.52 2.60 -9.91
CA THR A 251 30.45 3.98 -9.42
C THR A 251 29.56 4.84 -10.33
N ARG A 252 29.72 4.74 -11.65
CA ARG A 252 28.90 5.48 -12.64
C ARG A 252 27.43 5.11 -12.60
N LEU A 253 27.11 3.83 -12.42
CA LEU A 253 25.73 3.36 -12.29
C LEU A 253 25.06 3.98 -11.07
N ILE A 254 25.74 3.93 -9.91
CA ILE A 254 25.26 4.56 -8.68
C ILE A 254 25.04 6.06 -8.91
N GLU A 255 26.05 6.78 -9.41
CA GLU A 255 25.94 8.22 -9.66
C GLU A 255 24.78 8.57 -10.59
N THR A 256 24.54 7.75 -11.63
CA THR A 256 23.43 7.94 -12.57
C THR A 256 22.09 7.80 -11.86
N VAL A 257 21.93 6.78 -11.01
CA VAL A 257 20.70 6.55 -10.24
C VAL A 257 20.42 7.71 -9.28
N PHE A 258 21.42 8.08 -8.48
CA PHE A 258 21.26 9.14 -7.47
C PHE A 258 21.06 10.52 -8.09
N SER A 259 21.81 10.85 -9.15
CA SER A 259 21.67 12.12 -9.88
C SER A 259 20.27 12.27 -10.45
N ASN A 260 19.70 11.21 -11.04
CA ASN A 260 18.33 11.25 -11.56
C ASN A 260 17.29 11.41 -10.45
N CYS A 261 17.49 10.80 -9.29
CA CYS A 261 16.62 11.03 -8.13
C CYS A 261 16.70 12.47 -7.60
N GLN A 262 17.91 13.06 -7.57
CA GLN A 262 18.09 14.47 -7.19
C GLN A 262 17.42 15.41 -8.20
N ILE A 263 17.56 15.15 -9.49
CA ILE A 263 16.86 15.90 -10.56
C ILE A 263 15.35 15.81 -10.35
N ALA A 264 14.81 14.60 -10.15
CA ALA A 264 13.38 14.42 -9.89
C ALA A 264 12.89 15.19 -8.66
N CYS A 265 13.67 15.20 -7.57
CA CYS A 265 13.36 15.97 -6.39
C CYS A 265 13.38 17.48 -6.67
N PHE A 266 14.39 17.95 -7.38
CA PHE A 266 14.53 19.35 -7.72
C PHE A 266 13.41 19.85 -8.64
N ASP A 267 13.05 19.07 -9.66
CA ASP A 267 11.96 19.37 -10.59
C ASP A 267 10.63 19.48 -9.83
N PHE A 268 10.36 18.54 -8.93
CA PHE A 268 9.17 18.59 -8.07
C PHE A 268 9.18 19.82 -7.14
N TYR A 269 10.33 20.16 -6.57
CA TYR A 269 10.51 21.35 -5.75
C TYR A 269 10.21 22.64 -6.52
N GLN A 270 10.66 22.72 -7.78
CA GLN A 270 10.38 23.87 -8.64
C GLN A 270 8.92 23.94 -9.07
N ALA A 271 8.36 22.82 -9.53
CA ALA A 271 7.00 22.73 -10.04
C ALA A 271 5.95 23.12 -8.98
N ASN A 272 6.20 22.78 -7.70
CA ASN A 272 5.26 23.00 -6.60
C ASN A 272 5.58 24.22 -5.72
N GLY A 273 6.49 25.11 -6.14
CA GLY A 273 6.72 26.35 -5.39
C GLY A 273 7.31 26.15 -3.98
N LEU A 274 7.97 25.03 -3.70
CA LEU A 274 8.32 24.60 -2.33
C LEU A 274 9.32 25.52 -1.61
N TRP A 275 9.96 26.46 -2.32
CA TRP A 275 10.76 27.53 -1.70
C TRP A 275 9.95 28.48 -0.81
N ARG A 276 8.62 28.41 -0.88
CA ARG A 276 7.71 29.19 -0.04
C ARG A 276 7.33 28.48 1.26
N THR A 277 7.59 27.18 1.35
CA THR A 277 7.14 26.32 2.45
C THR A 277 7.88 26.63 3.76
N LYS A 278 7.13 26.85 4.84
CA LYS A 278 7.62 27.07 6.22
C LYS A 278 7.69 25.75 7.03
N TYR A 279 8.33 25.72 8.21
CA TYR A 279 8.39 24.57 9.13
C TYR A 279 7.16 24.45 10.05
N GLY A 280 6.68 25.56 10.62
CA GLY A 280 5.48 25.73 11.49
C GLY A 280 4.38 26.61 10.85
N ALA A 281 3.12 26.39 11.21
CA ALA A 281 2.00 27.22 10.74
C ALA A 281 2.12 28.64 11.30
N GLU A 282 2.71 28.73 12.49
CA GLU A 282 2.99 29.94 13.26
C GLU A 282 4.37 30.53 12.98
N ASP A 283 5.12 30.02 11.98
CA ASP A 283 6.48 30.50 11.72
C ASP A 283 6.47 31.99 11.41
N THR A 284 7.20 32.75 12.25
CA THR A 284 7.32 34.19 12.11
C THR A 284 8.03 34.55 10.79
N PRO A 285 7.82 35.76 10.23
CA PRO A 285 8.44 36.17 8.96
C PRO A 285 9.98 36.09 8.92
N GLY A 286 10.64 35.99 10.08
CA GLY A 286 12.09 35.84 10.19
C GLY A 286 12.60 34.39 10.28
N GLU A 287 11.70 33.41 10.39
CA GLU A 287 12.10 32.01 10.54
C GLU A 287 12.56 31.39 9.22
N ARG A 288 13.53 30.49 9.34
CA ARG A 288 14.15 29.80 8.21
C ARG A 288 13.10 28.98 7.47
N LYS A 289 13.01 29.12 6.15
CA LYS A 289 12.08 28.30 5.35
C LYS A 289 12.55 26.85 5.25
N LEU A 290 11.63 25.93 5.00
CA LEU A 290 11.90 24.48 4.97
C LEU A 290 13.03 24.10 4.01
N PHE A 291 13.07 24.71 2.83
CA PHE A 291 14.11 24.46 1.82
C PHE A 291 15.25 25.48 1.84
N GLN A 292 15.26 26.43 2.77
CA GLN A 292 16.36 27.38 2.88
C GLN A 292 17.62 26.68 3.39
N MET A 293 18.74 26.88 2.71
CA MET A 293 20.06 26.35 3.08
C MET A 293 20.69 27.19 4.19
N ASP A 294 21.80 26.72 4.77
CA ASP A 294 22.45 27.40 5.91
C ASP A 294 23.00 28.79 5.54
N ASN A 295 23.32 29.00 4.27
CA ASN A 295 23.74 30.29 3.72
C ASN A 295 22.57 31.26 3.46
N GLY A 296 21.35 30.92 3.88
CA GLY A 296 20.15 31.70 3.67
C GLY A 296 19.59 31.67 2.25
N LYS A 297 20.26 31.00 1.30
CA LYS A 297 19.80 30.86 -0.10
C LYS A 297 18.91 29.63 -0.27
N PHE A 298 18.18 29.59 -1.37
CA PHE A 298 17.37 28.44 -1.78
C PHE A 298 18.14 27.59 -2.81
N PRO A 299 17.84 26.28 -2.92
CA PRO A 299 18.39 25.44 -3.97
C PRO A 299 18.09 26.00 -5.36
N ILE A 300 19.14 26.15 -6.17
CA ILE A 300 19.15 26.59 -7.57
C ILE A 300 19.52 25.41 -8.49
N SER A 301 20.18 24.39 -7.96
CA SER A 301 20.61 23.19 -8.67
C SER A 301 20.20 21.92 -7.91
N PRO A 302 19.95 20.78 -8.61
CA PRO A 302 19.70 19.49 -7.97
C PRO A 302 20.81 19.06 -7.00
N LYS A 303 22.04 19.52 -7.24
CA LYS A 303 23.23 19.18 -6.43
C LYS A 303 23.37 20.01 -5.15
N ASP A 304 22.57 21.07 -5.00
CA ASP A 304 22.66 21.96 -3.82
C ASP A 304 22.23 21.27 -2.52
N LEU A 305 21.45 20.19 -2.63
CA LEU A 305 21.09 19.31 -1.52
C LEU A 305 21.45 17.87 -1.86
N SER A 306 21.94 17.12 -0.87
CA SER A 306 22.06 15.67 -1.03
C SER A 306 20.67 15.04 -1.19
N LEU A 307 20.59 13.87 -1.85
CA LEU A 307 19.32 13.17 -2.02
C LEU A 307 18.60 12.95 -0.69
N GLN A 308 19.34 12.62 0.39
CA GLN A 308 18.77 12.48 1.72
C GLN A 308 18.11 13.77 2.23
N HIS A 309 18.75 14.93 2.03
CA HIS A 309 18.18 16.21 2.42
C HIS A 309 16.96 16.58 1.58
N TRP A 310 16.98 16.30 0.27
CA TRP A 310 15.82 16.44 -0.60
C TRP A 310 14.64 15.63 -0.05
N LEU A 311 14.85 14.34 0.16
CA LEU A 311 13.80 13.43 0.58
C LEU A 311 13.26 13.78 1.98
N MET A 312 14.15 14.14 2.92
CA MET A 312 13.75 14.55 4.27
C MET A 312 12.90 15.82 4.25
N LYS A 313 13.33 16.86 3.53
CA LYS A 313 12.58 18.11 3.43
C LYS A 313 11.24 17.92 2.69
N MET A 314 11.20 17.09 1.65
CA MET A 314 9.94 16.69 1.01
C MET A 314 9.01 15.99 1.97
N GLY A 315 9.51 14.99 2.72
CA GLY A 315 8.73 14.31 3.74
C GLY A 315 8.11 15.28 4.76
N HIS A 316 8.87 16.30 5.19
CA HIS A 316 8.34 17.35 6.06
C HIS A 316 7.28 18.24 5.39
N ALA A 317 7.49 18.63 4.13
CA ALA A 317 6.51 19.43 3.37
C ALA A 317 5.18 18.69 3.23
N CYS A 318 5.27 17.40 2.96
CA CYS A 318 4.16 16.46 2.82
C CYS A 318 3.44 16.23 4.15
N ALA A 319 4.16 15.88 5.22
CA ALA A 319 3.58 15.56 6.52
C ALA A 319 2.91 16.77 7.19
N SER A 320 3.40 17.98 6.90
CA SER A 320 2.84 19.21 7.48
C SER A 320 1.55 19.70 6.79
N ASN A 321 1.06 18.98 5.76
CA ASN A 321 -0.11 19.33 4.95
C ASN A 321 0.02 20.73 4.31
N ARG A 322 1.24 21.08 3.85
CA ARG A 322 1.58 22.43 3.35
C ARG A 322 1.91 22.50 1.88
N ILE A 323 1.83 21.38 1.19
CA ILE A 323 1.72 21.41 -0.26
C ILE A 323 0.34 22.00 -0.52
N ASN A 324 0.30 23.15 -1.19
CA ASN A 324 -0.90 23.95 -1.36
C ASN A 324 -2.03 23.06 -1.94
N ASN A 325 -3.25 23.14 -1.37
CA ASN A 325 -4.39 22.34 -1.83
C ASN A 325 -4.75 22.57 -3.33
N SER A 326 -4.19 23.59 -3.97
CA SER A 326 -4.34 23.88 -5.40
C SER A 326 -3.38 23.13 -6.31
N ASP A 327 -2.33 22.50 -5.75
CA ASP A 327 -1.27 21.89 -6.54
C ASP A 327 -1.59 20.40 -6.72
N THR A 328 -1.58 19.95 -7.97
CA THR A 328 -2.19 18.73 -8.53
C THR A 328 -1.69 17.39 -7.99
N VAL A 329 -0.86 17.37 -6.94
CA VAL A 329 -0.33 16.14 -6.38
C VAL A 329 -1.35 15.60 -5.38
N GLN A 330 -2.09 14.56 -5.79
CA GLN A 330 -3.00 13.86 -4.89
C GLN A 330 -2.27 13.44 -3.62
N ARG A 331 -2.81 13.88 -2.46
CA ARG A 331 -2.28 13.62 -1.13
C ARG A 331 -1.98 12.15 -0.88
N ASP A 332 -2.79 11.26 -1.46
CA ASP A 332 -2.63 9.81 -1.30
C ASP A 332 -1.37 9.29 -1.97
N SER A 333 -0.98 9.87 -3.12
CA SER A 333 0.30 9.57 -3.78
C SER A 333 1.50 9.99 -2.92
N ILE A 334 1.34 10.94 -2.01
CA ILE A 334 2.40 11.40 -1.12
C ILE A 334 2.53 10.52 0.14
N TYR A 335 1.46 9.88 0.60
CA TYR A 335 1.54 8.95 1.72
C TYR A 335 2.28 7.66 1.37
N ASP A 336 2.10 7.16 0.14
CA ASP A 336 2.91 6.07 -0.41
C ASP A 336 4.40 6.45 -0.47
N TYR A 337 4.69 7.71 -0.80
CA TYR A 337 6.05 8.25 -0.73
C TYR A 337 6.64 8.21 0.69
N MET A 338 5.89 8.51 1.76
CA MET A 338 6.40 8.43 3.15
C MET A 338 6.73 6.99 3.57
N THR A 339 6.01 6.01 3.01
CA THR A 339 6.31 4.59 3.21
C THR A 339 7.59 4.19 2.45
N LEU A 340 7.77 4.69 1.22
CA LEU A 340 9.00 4.54 0.43
C LEU A 340 10.20 5.30 1.02
N TYR A 341 9.96 6.44 1.67
CA TYR A 341 10.96 7.26 2.33
C TYR A 341 11.69 6.49 3.42
N ARG A 342 11.00 5.64 4.20
CA ARG A 342 11.67 4.74 5.16
C ARG A 342 12.65 3.81 4.49
N THR A 343 12.34 3.34 3.27
CA THR A 343 13.25 2.49 2.52
C THR A 343 14.45 3.29 2.01
N PHE A 344 14.21 4.48 1.46
CA PHE A 344 15.26 5.41 1.07
C PHE A 344 16.03 6.07 2.22
N GLN A 345 15.55 5.99 3.46
CA GLN A 345 16.26 6.48 4.64
C GLN A 345 17.47 5.58 4.97
N GLY A 346 17.44 4.31 4.53
CA GLY A 346 18.57 3.37 4.61
C GLY A 346 19.59 3.52 3.46
N VAL A 347 19.12 3.95 2.28
CA VAL A 347 19.90 4.12 1.04
C VAL A 347 21.01 5.20 1.05
N PRO A 348 21.00 6.28 1.87
CA PRO A 348 22.02 7.33 1.79
C PRO A 348 23.39 6.87 2.31
N LYS A 349 23.49 5.65 2.82
CA LYS A 349 24.77 4.98 3.02
C LYS A 349 25.29 4.53 1.66
N ILE A 350 25.65 5.46 0.78
CA ILE A 350 26.33 5.18 -0.50
C ILE A 350 27.57 4.26 -0.30
N PRO A 351 28.34 4.39 0.80
CA PRO A 351 29.40 3.42 1.14
C PRO A 351 28.91 2.01 1.52
N SER A 352 27.60 1.74 1.52
CA SER A 352 27.03 0.40 1.74
C SER A 352 26.43 -0.20 0.48
N LEU A 353 26.23 0.58 -0.61
CA LEU A 353 25.92 -0.01 -1.92
C LEU A 353 27.18 -0.55 -2.58
N CYS A 354 28.33 0.02 -2.27
CA CYS A 354 29.62 -0.56 -2.63
C CYS A 354 30.25 -1.23 -1.41
N ASP A 355 30.93 -2.35 -1.62
CA ASP A 355 31.85 -2.89 -0.63
C ASP A 355 33.13 -2.03 -0.52
N PHE A 356 34.03 -2.41 0.38
CA PHE A 356 35.33 -1.72 0.55
C PHE A 356 36.23 -1.80 -0.70
N ALA A 357 35.93 -2.71 -1.64
CA ALA A 357 36.62 -2.86 -2.92
C ALA A 357 35.94 -2.05 -4.05
N GLY A 358 34.91 -1.26 -3.73
CA GLY A 358 34.18 -0.44 -4.69
C GLY A 358 33.23 -1.24 -5.57
N ARG A 359 32.91 -2.50 -5.21
CA ARG A 359 31.98 -3.35 -5.96
C ARG A 359 30.56 -3.18 -5.44
N ILE A 360 29.60 -3.09 -6.34
CA ILE A 360 28.18 -3.00 -5.99
C ILE A 360 27.68 -4.30 -5.31
N ASP A 361 26.97 -4.16 -4.18
CA ASP A 361 26.05 -5.18 -3.69
C ASP A 361 24.84 -5.24 -4.63
N THR A 362 24.81 -6.30 -5.44
CA THR A 362 23.85 -6.46 -6.53
C THR A 362 22.41 -6.52 -6.06
N ASP A 363 22.18 -7.06 -4.86
CA ASP A 363 20.85 -7.21 -4.28
C ASP A 363 20.30 -5.83 -3.86
N SER A 364 21.12 -5.09 -3.11
CA SER A 364 20.78 -3.73 -2.69
C SER A 364 20.66 -2.76 -3.88
N PHE A 365 21.44 -2.96 -4.95
CA PHE A 365 21.37 -2.10 -6.13
C PHE A 365 20.13 -2.32 -6.99
N GLU A 366 19.72 -3.58 -7.23
CA GLU A 366 18.47 -3.87 -7.95
C GLU A 366 17.29 -3.20 -7.24
N GLU A 367 17.21 -3.39 -5.93
CA GLU A 367 16.18 -2.80 -5.07
C GLU A 367 16.23 -1.26 -5.10
N CYS A 368 17.43 -0.67 -4.99
CA CYS A 368 17.62 0.79 -5.08
C CYS A 368 17.13 1.36 -6.42
N LEU A 369 17.44 0.70 -7.54
CA LEU A 369 17.02 1.14 -8.87
C LEU A 369 15.50 1.06 -9.04
N LEU A 370 14.86 -0.02 -8.56
CA LEU A 370 13.41 -0.17 -8.57
C LEU A 370 12.71 0.91 -7.73
N TYR A 371 13.24 1.22 -6.54
CA TYR A 371 12.71 2.31 -5.75
C TYR A 371 12.92 3.67 -6.42
N SER A 372 14.05 3.87 -7.10
CA SER A 372 14.34 5.12 -7.81
C SER A 372 13.35 5.36 -8.96
N LEU A 373 13.00 4.31 -9.70
CA LEU A 373 11.93 4.36 -10.69
C LEU A 373 10.58 4.72 -10.06
N ARG A 374 10.23 4.12 -8.92
CA ARG A 374 8.99 4.44 -8.19
C ARG A 374 8.97 5.88 -7.70
N LEU A 375 10.09 6.38 -7.18
CA LEU A 375 10.27 7.76 -6.73
C LEU A 375 10.03 8.74 -7.88
N CYS A 376 10.72 8.57 -9.01
CA CYS A 376 10.56 9.45 -10.16
C CYS A 376 9.10 9.44 -10.68
N ARG A 377 8.44 8.28 -10.67
CA ARG A 377 7.02 8.17 -11.03
C ARG A 377 6.13 8.95 -10.07
N HIS A 378 6.34 8.81 -8.77
CA HIS A 378 5.57 9.50 -7.73
C HIS A 378 5.70 11.02 -7.81
N LEU A 379 6.91 11.50 -8.06
CA LEU A 379 7.19 12.92 -8.24
C LEU A 379 6.79 13.45 -9.62
N GLN A 380 6.24 12.60 -10.49
CA GLN A 380 5.90 12.92 -11.88
C GLN A 380 7.10 13.46 -12.69
N ALA A 381 8.32 13.05 -12.32
CA ALA A 381 9.55 13.44 -12.97
C ALA A 381 9.83 12.51 -14.17
N TRP A 382 9.02 12.64 -15.21
CA TRP A 382 9.00 11.71 -16.36
C TRP A 382 10.32 11.63 -17.11
N ASP A 383 11.08 12.72 -17.20
CA ASP A 383 12.39 12.73 -17.85
C ASP A 383 13.40 11.87 -17.06
N ALA A 384 13.48 12.06 -15.74
CA ALA A 384 14.33 11.26 -14.88
C ALA A 384 13.89 9.78 -14.87
N PHE A 385 12.58 9.53 -14.85
CA PHE A 385 12.02 8.18 -14.97
C PHE A 385 12.41 7.51 -16.30
N GLY A 386 12.33 8.24 -17.41
CA GLY A 386 12.72 7.77 -18.74
C GLY A 386 14.21 7.38 -18.81
N ARG A 387 15.10 8.21 -18.25
CA ARG A 387 16.54 7.93 -18.18
C ARG A 387 16.85 6.70 -17.32
N LEU A 388 16.19 6.55 -16.17
CA LEU A 388 16.33 5.35 -15.32
C LEU A 388 15.77 4.09 -15.98
N LYS A 389 14.68 4.20 -16.76
CA LYS A 389 14.11 3.07 -17.51
C LYS A 389 15.02 2.64 -18.66
N ALA A 390 15.64 3.60 -19.34
CA ALA A 390 16.67 3.32 -20.35
C ALA A 390 17.88 2.62 -19.72
N LEU A 391 18.37 3.13 -18.58
CA LEU A 391 19.42 2.48 -17.81
C LEU A 391 19.06 1.03 -17.42
N TRP A 392 17.85 0.82 -16.87
CA TRP A 392 17.35 -0.52 -16.55
C TRP A 392 17.39 -1.42 -17.79
N LYS A 393 16.87 -0.95 -18.92
CA LYS A 393 16.86 -1.69 -20.19
C LYS A 393 18.28 -2.03 -20.65
N ASP A 394 19.22 -1.09 -20.59
CA ASP A 394 20.61 -1.32 -21.01
C ASP A 394 21.29 -2.38 -20.15
N ILE A 395 21.11 -2.32 -18.83
CA ILE A 395 21.61 -3.37 -17.92
C ILE A 395 21.01 -4.73 -18.28
N HIS A 396 19.79 -4.80 -18.83
CA HIS A 396 19.17 -6.07 -19.22
C HIS A 396 19.55 -6.53 -20.64
N THR A 397 19.71 -5.63 -21.61
CA THR A 397 19.89 -6.00 -23.03
C THR A 397 21.34 -6.27 -23.42
N THR A 398 22.34 -5.65 -22.78
CA THR A 398 23.69 -5.64 -23.35
C THR A 398 24.52 -6.89 -23.05
N SER A 399 24.83 -7.73 -24.05
CA SER A 399 25.79 -8.84 -23.90
C SER A 399 27.26 -8.48 -24.14
N ALA A 400 27.66 -7.23 -24.47
CA ALA A 400 29.09 -6.95 -24.73
C ALA A 400 29.63 -5.49 -24.66
N ASN A 401 28.83 -4.42 -24.66
CA ASN A 401 29.33 -3.08 -25.07
C ASN A 401 29.38 -1.98 -23.98
N LEU A 402 29.34 -2.29 -22.69
CA LEU A 402 29.32 -1.25 -21.64
C LEU A 402 30.70 -0.63 -21.31
N GLU A 403 31.81 -1.23 -21.74
CA GLU A 403 33.17 -0.79 -21.40
C GLU A 403 33.83 0.17 -22.41
N GLY A 404 33.10 0.64 -23.43
CA GLY A 404 33.63 1.63 -24.38
C GLY A 404 33.77 3.04 -23.77
N ASP A 405 34.89 3.72 -24.01
CA ASP A 405 35.20 5.08 -23.52
C ASP A 405 34.18 6.15 -23.98
N ALA A 406 33.47 5.92 -25.08
CA ALA A 406 32.33 6.72 -25.51
C ALA A 406 31.05 6.29 -24.76
N SER A 407 31.04 6.53 -23.45
CA SER A 407 30.03 6.01 -22.54
C SER A 407 28.67 6.71 -22.76
N PRO A 408 27.60 5.99 -23.17
CA PRO A 408 26.26 6.57 -23.39
C PRO A 408 25.66 7.19 -22.11
N TYR A 409 26.26 6.92 -20.96
CA TYR A 409 25.81 7.40 -19.65
C TYR A 409 25.95 8.90 -19.43
N SER A 410 26.79 9.59 -20.20
CA SER A 410 26.88 11.06 -20.10
C SER A 410 25.57 11.74 -20.51
N GLU A 411 24.75 11.12 -21.36
CA GLU A 411 23.42 11.62 -21.71
C GLU A 411 22.39 11.37 -20.59
N TYR A 412 22.57 10.32 -19.77
CA TYR A 412 21.67 10.04 -18.65
C TYR A 412 21.80 11.01 -17.48
N ILE A 413 22.88 11.79 -17.43
CA ILE A 413 23.17 12.76 -16.37
C ILE A 413 22.86 14.19 -16.81
N LYS A 414 22.85 14.48 -18.12
CA LYS A 414 22.52 15.81 -18.62
C LYS A 414 21.04 16.07 -18.37
N SER A 415 20.77 17.02 -17.46
CA SER A 415 19.45 17.65 -17.41
C SER A 415 19.18 18.24 -18.80
N PRO A 416 17.97 18.04 -19.37
CA PRO A 416 17.58 18.84 -20.53
C PRO A 416 17.76 20.31 -20.16
N PRO A 417 18.14 21.18 -21.12
CA PRO A 417 18.18 22.61 -20.85
C PRO A 417 16.83 22.98 -20.25
N VAL A 418 16.84 23.53 -19.04
CA VAL A 418 15.63 23.99 -18.36
C VAL A 418 15.02 25.01 -19.31
N GLN A 419 14.02 24.57 -20.08
CA GLN A 419 13.15 25.49 -20.78
C GLN A 419 12.40 26.16 -19.65
N LEU A 420 12.93 27.30 -19.20
CA LEU A 420 12.23 28.21 -18.33
C LEU A 420 10.89 28.44 -19.02
N LEU A 421 9.84 27.78 -18.50
CA LEU A 421 8.46 28.01 -18.91
C LEU A 421 8.30 29.53 -19.01
N PRO A 422 7.77 30.07 -20.14
CA PRO A 422 7.65 31.50 -20.31
C PRO A 422 6.98 32.07 -19.08
N SER A 423 7.68 32.96 -18.39
CA SER A 423 7.24 33.57 -17.17
C SER A 423 6.15 34.60 -17.50
N THR A 424 4.99 34.17 -18.01
CA THR A 424 3.80 35.01 -18.25
C THR A 424 3.12 35.47 -16.95
N ARG A 425 3.82 35.38 -15.81
CA ARG A 425 3.35 35.87 -14.50
C ARG A 425 4.38 36.69 -13.71
N ARG A 426 5.51 37.09 -14.32
CA ARG A 426 6.45 38.04 -13.67
C ARG A 426 5.98 39.50 -13.78
N ASP A 427 5.22 39.85 -14.81
CA ASP A 427 4.82 41.25 -15.03
C ASP A 427 3.70 41.76 -14.11
N VAL A 428 3.03 40.85 -13.37
CA VAL A 428 1.99 41.23 -12.40
C VAL A 428 2.55 41.45 -10.98
N LEU A 429 3.81 41.07 -10.71
CA LEU A 429 4.39 41.10 -9.36
C LEU A 429 5.43 42.20 -9.13
N SER A 430 5.91 42.88 -10.17
CA SER A 430 6.75 44.08 -10.01
C SER A 430 6.03 45.25 -9.32
N PRO A 431 4.73 45.54 -9.57
CA PRO A 431 4.02 46.62 -8.88
C PRO A 431 3.79 46.34 -7.38
N LEU A 432 3.53 45.09 -7.01
CA LEU A 432 3.24 44.69 -5.63
C LEU A 432 4.48 44.72 -4.72
N LEU A 433 5.69 44.53 -5.27
CA LEU A 433 6.94 44.67 -4.52
C LEU A 433 7.40 46.13 -4.36
N SER A 434 6.96 47.04 -5.23
CA SER A 434 7.16 48.48 -5.05
C SER A 434 6.25 49.10 -3.99
N ASP A 435 5.03 48.58 -3.81
CA ASP A 435 4.07 49.13 -2.83
C ASP A 435 4.38 48.74 -1.38
N ILE A 436 5.04 47.61 -1.16
CA ILE A 436 5.54 47.23 0.18
C ILE A 436 6.73 48.12 0.60
N LYS A 437 7.52 48.64 -0.35
CA LYS A 437 8.59 49.61 -0.04
C LYS A 437 8.08 51.04 0.21
N ARG A 438 6.84 51.37 -0.19
CA ARG A 438 6.24 52.69 0.05
C ARG A 438 5.52 52.84 1.38
N THR A 439 5.13 51.73 2.02
CA THR A 439 4.31 51.74 3.25
C THR A 439 5.12 51.69 4.54
N THR A 440 6.44 51.50 4.49
CA THR A 440 7.33 51.63 5.66
C THR A 440 8.13 52.93 5.62
N GLY A 441 7.44 54.06 5.48
CA GLY A 441 8.00 55.40 5.67
C GLY A 441 7.98 55.80 7.15
N HIS A 442 8.73 55.11 8.01
CA HIS A 442 8.90 55.54 9.40
C HIS A 442 10.03 56.58 9.49
N LYS A 443 9.65 57.83 9.80
CA LYS A 443 10.56 58.93 10.14
C LYS A 443 11.47 58.56 11.32
N PRO A 444 12.73 59.00 11.34
CA PRO A 444 13.58 58.89 12.52
C PRO A 444 13.14 59.93 13.56
N LEU A 445 12.80 59.47 14.77
CA LEU A 445 12.55 60.33 15.93
C LEU A 445 13.86 60.48 16.71
N GLU A 446 14.37 61.70 16.74
CA GLU A 446 15.52 62.12 17.51
C GLU A 446 15.28 62.02 19.03
N SER A 447 16.35 61.60 19.72
CA SER A 447 16.81 62.00 21.05
C SER A 447 15.81 62.05 22.24
N GLY A 448 16.08 61.21 23.24
CA GLY A 448 15.44 61.26 24.55
C GLY A 448 16.30 60.65 25.65
N ARG A 449 17.48 61.23 25.89
CA ARG A 449 18.41 60.88 26.97
C ARG A 449 17.72 61.11 28.33
N LYS A 450 17.42 60.05 29.10
CA LYS A 450 17.10 60.18 30.53
C LYS A 450 17.77 59.09 31.38
N ARG A 451 18.75 59.55 32.17
CA ARG A 451 19.38 58.88 33.31
C ARG A 451 18.34 58.39 34.33
N ARG A 452 18.47 57.14 34.80
CA ARG A 452 18.21 56.70 36.19
C ARG A 452 19.24 55.61 36.51
N ARG A 453 20.32 55.96 37.22
CA ARG A 453 20.53 55.78 38.68
C ARG A 453 20.23 54.35 39.14
N GLY A 454 21.30 53.66 39.51
CA GLY A 454 21.30 52.31 40.03
C GLY A 454 20.69 52.19 41.42
N VAL A 455 20.45 50.94 41.79
CA VAL A 455 20.22 50.50 43.17
C VAL A 455 21.06 49.24 43.34
N ALA A 456 22.02 49.33 44.24
CA ALA A 456 22.82 48.23 44.75
C ALA A 456 21.97 47.34 45.65
N TYR A 457 22.20 46.03 45.65
CA TYR A 457 21.77 45.13 46.70
C TYR A 457 23.01 44.50 47.34
N LEU A 458 23.28 44.89 48.58
CA LEU A 458 24.20 44.25 49.52
C LEU A 458 23.61 44.41 50.93
N GLY A 459 23.54 43.27 51.66
CA GLY A 459 23.32 43.15 53.11
C GLY A 459 21.84 43.14 53.54
N GLY A 460 21.37 42.26 54.42
CA GLY A 460 22.01 41.22 55.24
C GLY A 460 21.08 40.86 56.42
N LEU A 461 21.28 39.65 56.96
CA LEU A 461 20.95 39.16 58.32
C LEU A 461 19.48 39.15 58.80
N GLU A 462 18.94 37.94 58.98
CA GLU A 462 18.74 37.29 60.29
C GLU A 462 18.99 35.79 60.18
#